data_AF-A0AA38GMZ9-F1
#
_entry.id   AF-A0AA38GMZ9-F1
#
_cell.length_a   1.000
_cell.length_b   1.000
_cell.length_c   1.000
_cell.angle_alpha   90.00
_cell.angle_beta   90.00
_cell.angle_gamma   90.00
#
_symmetry.space_group_name_H-M   'P 1'
#
loop_
_entity.id
_entity.type
_entity.pdbx_description
1 polymer ?
#
loop_
_entity_poly.entity_id
_entity_poly.type
_entity_poly.pdbx_seq_one_letter_code
_entity_poly.pdbx_strand_id
1 'polypeptide(L)' 'IFHKRMPPEAVDLVSRLLQYSPNLRCTALEACVHPFFDELRDPNTRLPNGRPLPPLFNFKIQ' A
#
# COMPACT_ATOMS: atom_id res chain seq x y z
N ILE A 1 11.66 14.11 -9.13
CA ILE A 1 11.49 13.72 -7.71
C ILE A 1 10.43 12.64 -7.56
N PHE A 2 9.36 12.65 -8.36
CA PHE A 2 8.64 11.42 -8.71
C PHE A 2 9.12 10.95 -10.09
N HIS A 3 9.63 9.72 -10.18
CA HIS A 3 10.04 9.16 -11.47
C HIS A 3 8.80 9.00 -12.37
N LYS A 4 8.98 9.21 -13.68
CA LYS A 4 7.94 9.13 -14.75
C LYS A 4 7.19 7.79 -14.85
N ARG A 5 7.46 6.85 -13.92
CA ARG A 5 6.92 5.49 -13.80
C ARG A 5 6.25 5.23 -12.45
N MET A 6 5.94 6.26 -11.67
CA MET A 6 5.17 6.02 -10.46
C MET A 6 3.71 5.69 -10.82
N PRO A 7 3.16 4.60 -10.27
CA PRO A 7 1.73 4.32 -10.38
C PRO A 7 0.95 5.51 -9.80
N PRO A 8 -0.13 5.98 -10.45
CA PRO A 8 -0.96 7.05 -9.91
C PRO A 8 -1.51 6.70 -8.51
N GLU A 9 -1.70 5.42 -8.21
CA GLU A 9 -2.12 4.90 -6.91
C GLU A 9 -1.08 5.15 -5.81
N ALA A 10 0.22 5.09 -6.14
CA ALA A 10 1.29 5.38 -5.18
C ALA A 10 1.29 6.87 -4.81
N VAL A 11 1.03 7.75 -5.78
CA VAL A 11 0.94 9.20 -5.55
C VAL A 11 -0.25 9.51 -4.64
N ASP A 12 -1.42 8.92 -4.91
CA ASP A 12 -2.63 9.16 -4.12
C ASP A 12 -2.44 8.73 -2.65
N LEU A 13 -1.85 7.55 -2.43
CA LEU A 13 -1.55 7.06 -1.07
C LEU A 13 -0.64 8.03 -0.31
N VAL A 14 0.42 8.51 -0.94
CA VAL A 14 1.37 9.45 -0.32
C VAL A 14 0.71 10.80 -0.06
N SER A 15 -0.14 11.29 -0.96
CA SER A 15 -0.91 12.53 -0.78
C SER A 15 -1.90 12.45 0.38
N ARG A 16 -2.47 11.28 0.66
CA ARG A 16 -3.36 11.06 1.81
C ARG A 16 -2.61 10.84 3.13
N LEU A 17 -1.37 10.34 3.08
CA LEU A 17 -0.51 10.18 4.26
C LEU A 17 0.17 11.50 4.66
N LEU A 18 0.70 12.23 3.69
CA LEU A 18 1.43 13.48 3.88
C LEU A 18 0.50 14.71 3.89
N GLN A 19 -0.60 14.60 4.62
CA GLN A 19 -1.47 15.74 4.91
C GLN A 19 -0.91 16.55 6.09
N TYR A 20 -0.94 17.88 5.96
CA TYR A 20 -0.60 18.81 7.05
C TYR A 20 -1.59 18.69 8.21
N SER A 21 -2.88 18.51 7.89
CA SER A 21 -3.92 18.31 8.90
C SER A 21 -3.91 16.86 9.37
N PRO A 22 -3.68 16.59 10.67
CA PRO A 22 -3.66 15.22 11.19
C PRO A 22 -5.03 14.53 11.07
N ASN A 23 -6.12 15.29 11.09
CA ASN A 23 -7.49 14.76 10.94
C ASN A 23 -7.82 14.31 9.52
N LEU A 24 -7.07 14.77 8.51
CA LEU A 24 -7.23 14.36 7.12
C LEU A 24 -6.22 13.26 6.73
N ARG A 25 -5.35 12.87 7.66
CA ARG A 25 -4.37 11.82 7.41
C ARG A 25 -5.08 10.48 7.36
N CYS A 26 -4.81 9.74 6.29
CA CYS A 26 -5.26 8.36 6.14
C CYS A 26 -4.79 7.50 7.33
N THR A 27 -5.69 6.73 7.92
CA THR A 27 -5.33 5.79 8.98
C THR A 27 -4.51 4.63 8.43
N ALA A 28 -3.72 3.97 9.28
CA ALA A 28 -2.90 2.84 8.84
C ALA A 28 -3.74 1.73 8.18
N LEU A 29 -4.96 1.48 8.68
CA LEU A 29 -5.87 0.50 8.10
C LEU A 29 -6.40 0.92 6.74
N GLU A 30 -6.82 2.17 6.58
CA GLU A 30 -7.25 2.70 5.27
C GLU A 30 -6.11 2.68 4.25
N ALA A 31 -4.88 2.97 4.69
CA ALA A 31 -3.68 2.87 3.86
C ALA A 31 -3.42 1.42 3.44
N CYS A 32 -3.57 0.45 4.34
CA CYS A 32 -3.45 -0.99 4.02
C CYS A 32 -4.53 -1.48 3.04
N VAL A 33 -5.67 -0.79 2.96
CA VAL A 33 -6.77 -1.15 2.04
C VAL A 33 -6.63 -0.50 0.67
N HIS A 34 -5.69 0.43 0.51
CA HIS A 34 -5.49 1.20 -0.70
C HIS A 34 -5.19 0.32 -1.94
N PRO A 35 -5.70 0.66 -3.15
CA PRO A 35 -5.48 -0.10 -4.38
C PRO A 35 -4.02 -0.32 -4.76
N PHE A 36 -3.13 0.54 -4.24
CA PHE A 36 -1.68 0.37 -4.35
C PHE A 36 -1.19 -1.00 -3.84
N PHE A 37 -1.88 -1.57 -2.84
CA PHE A 37 -1.55 -2.89 -2.28
C PHE A 37 -2.41 -4.03 -2.85
N ASP A 38 -3.25 -3.78 -3.88
CA ASP A 38 -4.07 -4.84 -4.48
C ASP A 38 -3.21 -5.90 -5.19
N GLU A 39 -2.06 -5.52 -5.75
CA GLU A 39 -1.10 -6.50 -6.28
C GLU A 39 -0.64 -7.49 -5.21
N LEU A 40 -0.50 -7.07 -3.96
CA LEU A 40 -0.10 -7.95 -2.85
C LEU A 40 -1.22 -8.91 -2.41
N ARG A 41 -2.47 -8.66 -2.83
CA ARG A 41 -3.62 -9.52 -2.57
C ARG A 41 -3.80 -10.60 -3.65
N ASP A 42 -3.22 -10.41 -4.83
CA ASP A 42 -3.29 -11.43 -5.88
C ASP A 42 -2.47 -12.67 -5.45
N PRO A 43 -3.11 -13.86 -5.36
CA PRO A 43 -2.43 -15.10 -4.98
C PRO A 43 -1.31 -15.51 -5.96
N ASN A 44 -1.30 -14.94 -7.17
CA ASN A 44 -0.27 -15.17 -8.17
C ASN A 44 0.94 -14.24 -8.01
N THR A 45 0.82 -13.18 -7.21
CA THR A 45 1.93 -12.25 -7.01
C THR A 45 3.07 -12.93 -6.27
N ARG A 46 4.23 -12.86 -6.90
CA ARG A 46 5.48 -13.37 -6.36
C ARG A 46 6.45 -12.21 -6.22
N LEU A 47 7.37 -12.36 -5.28
CA LEU A 47 8.52 -11.47 -5.24
C LEU A 47 9.27 -11.55 -6.59
N PRO A 48 10.02 -10.50 -6.98
CA PRO A 48 10.81 -10.48 -8.21
C PRO A 48 11.88 -11.58 -8.27
N ASN A 49 12.15 -12.26 -7.15
CA ASN A 49 13.02 -13.44 -7.04
C ASN A 49 12.27 -14.78 -7.20
N GLY A 50 10.97 -14.77 -7.51
CA GLY A 50 10.11 -15.94 -7.69
C GLY A 50 9.56 -16.57 -6.40
N ARG A 51 9.93 -16.06 -5.22
CA ARG A 51 9.46 -16.56 -3.92
C ARG A 51 8.02 -16.11 -3.63
N PRO A 52 7.24 -16.91 -2.87
CA PRO A 52 5.92 -16.49 -2.40
C PRO A 52 6.05 -15.30 -1.46
N LEU A 53 5.03 -14.42 -1.47
CA LEU A 53 4.95 -13.29 -0.54
C LEU A 53 4.96 -13.79 0.92
N PRO A 54 5.54 -13.03 1.86
CA PRO A 54 5.44 -13.33 3.30
C PRO A 54 3.97 -13.27 3.77
N PRO A 55 3.64 -13.75 4.98
CA PRO A 55 2.28 -13.63 5.51
C PRO A 55 1.91 -12.16 5.76
N LEU A 56 1.27 -11.53 4.78
CA LEU A 56 0.89 -10.10 4.80
C LEU A 56 -0.44 -9.83 5.54
N PHE A 57 -1.33 -10.81 5.60
CA PHE A 57 -2.70 -10.66 6.12
C PHE A 57 -2.90 -11.23 7.54
N ASN A 58 -1.84 -11.43 8.31
CA ASN A 58 -1.93 -11.93 9.68
C ASN A 58 -2.29 -10.79 10.66
N PHE A 59 -3.41 -10.11 10.41
CA PHE A 59 -3.90 -9.06 11.28
C PHE A 59 -4.36 -9.70 12.58
N LYS A 60 -3.61 -9.45 13.66
CA LYS A 60 -4.08 -9.77 15.00
C LYS A 60 -5.07 -8.70 15.43
N ILE A 61 -6.27 -9.12 15.79
CA ILE A 61 -7.22 -8.28 16.51
C ILE A 61 -6.63 -8.15 17.92
N GLN A 62 -6.07 -6.98 18.24
CA GLN A 62 -5.56 -6.68 19.57
C GLN A 62 -6.68 -6.10 20.43
#